data_AF-A0A8S3HI39-F1
#
_entry.id   AF-A0A8S3HI39-F1
#
_cell.length_a   1.000
_cell.length_b   1.000
_cell.length_c   1.000
_cell.angle_alpha   90.00
_cell.angle_beta   90.00
_cell.angle_gamma   90.00
#
_symmetry.space_group_name_H-M   'P 1'
#
loop_
_entity.id
_entity.type
_entity.pdbx_description
1 polymer ?
#
loop_
_entity_poly.entity_id
_entity_poly.type
_entity_poly.pdbx_seq_one_letter_code
_entity_poly.pdbx_strand_id
1 'polypeptide(L)'
;SHTGENLFHEYDHVSTTFSIGNKVVQLITDNASNNISAFGELVIPGFKSYFITEDDIAESDNDEVENELDKREELIRLPCFIHTLQLVVKDGLDGSGCTRSAMAKVTEIAKLSHKSIPVAEKLQEFKLSILLAVITRWNSQFITVSK
;
A
#
# COMPACT_ATOMS: atom_id res chain seq x y z
N SER A 1 -13.49 -13.66 6.60
CA SER A 1 -12.39 -13.82 5.62
C SER A 1 -12.08 -12.45 5.03
N HIS A 2 -10.82 -12.07 4.87
CA HIS A 2 -10.43 -10.72 4.40
C HIS A 2 -10.48 -10.61 2.86
N THR A 3 -11.62 -10.88 2.23
CA THR A 3 -11.82 -10.71 0.78
C THR A 3 -12.14 -9.26 0.42
N GLY A 4 -11.94 -8.86 -0.84
CA GLY A 4 -12.31 -7.52 -1.30
C GLY A 4 -13.79 -7.20 -1.09
N GLU A 5 -14.67 -8.16 -1.37
CA GLU A 5 -16.12 -8.04 -1.13
C GLU A 5 -16.45 -7.76 0.34
N ASN A 6 -15.85 -8.50 1.28
CA ASN A 6 -16.11 -8.28 2.70
C ASN A 6 -15.55 -6.92 3.19
N LEU A 7 -14.43 -6.47 2.62
CA LEU A 7 -13.89 -5.13 2.92
C LEU A 7 -14.83 -4.03 2.42
N PHE A 8 -15.39 -4.18 1.23
CA PHE A 8 -16.36 -3.24 0.69
C PHE A 8 -17.66 -3.24 1.51
N HIS A 9 -18.19 -4.41 1.86
CA HIS A 9 -19.38 -4.54 2.69
C HIS A 9 -19.19 -3.89 4.07
N GLU A 10 -18.04 -4.07 4.72
CA GLU A 10 -17.74 -3.43 5.99
C GLU A 10 -17.63 -1.91 5.84
N TYR A 11 -16.99 -1.43 4.77
CA TYR A 11 -16.93 -0.01 4.45
C TYR A 11 -18.33 0.59 4.28
N ASP A 12 -19.20 -0.05 3.50
CA ASP A 12 -20.58 0.40 3.27
C ASP A 12 -21.42 0.38 4.54
N HIS A 13 -21.26 -0.67 5.37
CA HIS A 13 -21.90 -0.78 6.67
C HIS A 13 -21.51 0.39 7.58
N VAL A 14 -20.21 0.64 7.78
CA VAL A 14 -19.71 1.75 8.61
C VAL A 14 -20.18 3.10 8.03
N SER A 15 -20.04 3.28 6.72
CA SER A 15 -20.45 4.52 6.02
C SER A 15 -21.93 4.86 6.27
N THR A 16 -22.80 3.85 6.17
CA THR A 16 -24.25 3.97 6.39
C THR A 16 -24.58 4.15 7.86
N THR A 17 -23.99 3.35 8.76
CA THR A 17 -24.23 3.41 10.20
C THR A 17 -23.92 4.79 10.79
N PHE A 18 -22.87 5.45 10.30
CA PHE A 18 -22.47 6.78 10.76
C PHE A 18 -23.01 7.92 9.88
N SER A 19 -23.75 7.63 8.80
CA SER A 19 -24.23 8.63 7.83
C SER A 19 -23.12 9.55 7.32
N ILE A 20 -21.96 8.95 6.97
CA ILE A 20 -20.77 9.69 6.52
C ILE A 20 -20.43 9.48 5.05
N GLY A 21 -21.14 8.61 4.32
CA GLY A 21 -20.81 8.29 2.93
C GLY A 21 -20.70 9.51 2.02
N ASN A 22 -21.57 10.50 2.19
CA ASN A 22 -21.53 11.77 1.45
C ASN A 22 -20.46 12.75 1.93
N LYS A 23 -19.73 12.43 3.00
CA LYS A 23 -18.61 13.21 3.55
C LYS A 23 -17.26 12.59 3.21
N VAL A 24 -17.24 11.37 2.66
CA VAL A 24 -16.00 10.70 2.26
C VAL A 24 -15.53 11.31 0.95
N VAL A 25 -14.41 12.01 1.01
CA VAL A 25 -13.79 12.66 -0.16
C VAL A 25 -12.74 11.75 -0.79
N GLN A 26 -12.03 10.95 0.01
CA GLN A 26 -10.95 10.10 -0.47
C GLN A 26 -10.76 8.88 0.44
N LEU A 27 -10.43 7.74 -0.15
CA LEU A 27 -9.88 6.57 0.53
C LEU A 27 -8.39 6.48 0.22
N ILE A 28 -7.57 6.27 1.25
CA ILE A 28 -6.14 5.96 1.10
C ILE A 28 -5.91 4.56 1.67
N THR A 29 -5.56 3.61 0.81
CA THR A 29 -5.30 2.21 1.21
C THR A 29 -3.99 1.71 0.62
N ASP A 30 -3.38 0.68 1.22
CA ASP A 30 -2.22 0.03 0.59
C ASP A 30 -2.60 -0.66 -0.73
N ASN A 31 -1.60 -1.15 -1.48
CA ASN A 31 -1.79 -1.83 -2.76
C ASN A 31 -2.00 -3.34 -2.61
N ALA A 32 -2.47 -3.81 -1.45
CA ALA A 32 -2.88 -5.20 -1.32
C ALA A 32 -4.01 -5.50 -2.31
N SER A 33 -3.98 -6.70 -2.91
CA SER A 33 -4.93 -7.12 -3.95
C SER A 33 -6.39 -6.97 -3.51
N ASN A 34 -6.69 -7.28 -2.25
CA ASN A 34 -8.05 -7.17 -1.72
C ASN A 34 -8.50 -5.71 -1.55
N ASN A 35 -7.59 -4.77 -1.23
CA ASN A 35 -7.91 -3.33 -1.18
C ASN A 35 -8.16 -2.77 -2.58
N ILE A 36 -7.35 -3.19 -3.56
CA ILE A 36 -7.55 -2.81 -4.96
C ILE A 36 -8.88 -3.37 -5.48
N SER A 37 -9.18 -4.64 -5.22
CA SER A 37 -10.44 -5.25 -5.63
C SER A 37 -11.68 -4.64 -4.95
N ALA A 38 -11.56 -4.16 -3.71
CA ALA A 38 -12.68 -3.57 -2.98
C ALA A 38 -12.98 -2.13 -3.38
N PHE A 39 -11.93 -1.34 -3.64
CA PHE A 39 -12.03 0.11 -3.71
C PHE A 39 -11.47 0.72 -5.00
N GLY A 40 -10.87 -0.08 -5.88
CA GLY A 40 -10.15 0.40 -7.07
C GLY A 40 -11.04 1.03 -8.14
N GLU A 41 -12.32 0.68 -8.16
CA GLU A 41 -13.32 1.18 -9.12
C GLU A 41 -14.32 2.16 -8.49
N LEU A 42 -14.12 2.53 -7.22
CA LEU A 42 -15.01 3.50 -6.56
C LEU A 42 -14.76 4.91 -7.08
N VAL A 43 -15.84 5.57 -7.45
CA VAL A 43 -15.88 6.92 -8.01
C VAL A 43 -16.61 7.86 -7.06
N ILE A 44 -16.20 9.13 -6.98
CA ILE A 44 -16.96 10.18 -6.29
C ILE A 44 -18.04 10.73 -7.23
N PRO A 45 -19.34 10.52 -6.97
CA PRO A 45 -20.38 11.19 -7.72
C PRO A 45 -20.34 12.69 -7.40
N GLY A 46 -20.10 13.54 -8.41
CA GLY A 46 -20.18 15.00 -8.26
C GLY A 46 -18.91 15.71 -7.79
N PHE A 47 -17.74 15.07 -7.76
CA PHE A 47 -16.48 15.72 -7.37
C PHE A 47 -16.13 16.94 -8.24
N LYS A 48 -16.34 16.86 -9.57
CA LYS A 48 -16.17 18.03 -10.46
C LYS A 48 -17.00 19.23 -9.99
N SER A 49 -18.19 19.01 -9.42
CA SER A 49 -19.05 20.09 -8.91
C SER A 49 -18.52 20.78 -7.65
N TYR A 50 -17.57 20.20 -6.93
CA TYR A 50 -16.95 20.84 -5.75
C TYR A 50 -15.83 21.82 -6.13
N PHE A 51 -15.24 21.67 -7.33
CA PHE A 51 -14.15 22.52 -7.83
C PHE A 51 -14.58 23.49 -8.93
N ILE A 52 -15.77 23.33 -9.50
CA ILE A 52 -16.38 24.34 -10.38
C ILE A 52 -16.79 25.52 -9.51
N THR A 53 -16.07 26.64 -9.63
CA THR A 53 -16.50 27.92 -9.07
C THR A 53 -17.46 28.63 -10.03
N GLU A 54 -18.30 29.53 -9.54
CA GLU A 54 -19.25 30.27 -10.40
C GLU A 54 -18.54 31.07 -11.52
N ASP A 55 -17.25 31.36 -11.36
CA ASP A 55 -16.41 32.01 -12.38
C ASP A 55 -16.02 31.07 -13.54
N ASP A 56 -15.98 29.75 -13.34
CA ASP A 56 -15.62 28.76 -14.38
C ASP A 56 -16.77 28.47 -15.35
N ILE A 57 -17.99 28.95 -15.04
CA ILE A 57 -19.19 28.76 -15.87
C ILE A 57 -19.25 29.81 -16.99
N ALA A 58 -18.46 30.89 -16.91
CA ALA A 58 -18.52 32.02 -17.83
C ALA A 58 -17.63 31.88 -19.09
N GLU A 59 -16.71 30.91 -19.14
CA GLU A 59 -15.82 30.69 -20.29
C GLU A 59 -15.89 29.23 -20.78
N SER A 60 -16.93 28.88 -21.52
CA SER A 60 -16.91 27.65 -22.34
C SER A 60 -17.77 27.83 -23.60
N ASP A 61 -17.28 28.67 -24.50
CA ASP A 61 -17.50 28.54 -25.94
C ASP A 61 -16.11 28.36 -26.56
N ASN A 62 -15.90 27.25 -27.27
CA ASN A 62 -14.67 26.79 -27.97
C ASN A 62 -13.50 26.25 -27.11
N ASP A 63 -13.37 24.92 -27.03
CA ASP A 63 -12.58 24.14 -27.99
C ASP A 63 -12.59 22.66 -27.59
N GLU A 64 -13.12 21.82 -28.49
CA GLU A 64 -13.12 20.36 -28.40
C GLU A 64 -11.68 19.81 -28.51
N VAL A 65 -10.95 19.78 -27.40
CA VAL A 65 -9.82 18.87 -27.22
C VAL A 65 -10.10 18.06 -25.95
N GLU A 66 -10.99 17.08 -26.10
CA GLU A 66 -11.29 16.10 -25.07
C GLU A 66 -10.01 15.31 -24.75
N ASN A 67 -9.31 15.72 -23.69
CA ASN A 67 -8.25 14.93 -23.10
C ASN A 67 -8.89 13.64 -22.58
N GLU A 68 -8.61 12.50 -23.23
CA GLU A 68 -8.98 11.14 -22.76
C GLU A 68 -8.48 10.83 -21.32
N LEU A 69 -7.65 11.71 -20.75
CA LEU A 69 -7.22 11.70 -19.35
C LEU A 69 -8.26 12.28 -18.36
N ASP A 70 -9.23 13.07 -18.81
CA ASP A 70 -10.19 13.81 -17.98
C ASP A 70 -11.56 13.11 -17.83
N LYS A 71 -11.71 11.91 -18.42
CA LYS A 71 -12.91 11.05 -18.32
C LYS A 71 -12.80 9.93 -17.28
N ARG A 72 -11.67 9.81 -16.59
CA ARG A 72 -11.65 9.01 -15.36
C ARG A 72 -12.37 9.84 -14.31
N GLU A 73 -13.67 9.65 -14.22
CA GLU A 73 -14.42 9.78 -12.98
C GLU A 73 -13.45 9.59 -11.80
N GLU A 74 -13.14 10.69 -11.09
CA GLU A 74 -11.99 10.70 -10.19
C GLU A 74 -12.17 9.64 -9.11
N LEU A 75 -11.31 8.61 -9.19
CA LEU A 75 -11.39 7.45 -8.33
C LEU A 75 -11.19 7.89 -6.88
N ILE A 76 -12.08 7.43 -5.98
CA ILE A 76 -12.02 7.70 -4.55
C ILE A 76 -10.74 7.14 -3.93
N ARG A 77 -10.15 6.10 -4.51
CA ARG A 77 -9.01 5.41 -3.90
C ARG A 77 -7.66 5.93 -4.41
N LEU A 78 -6.83 6.42 -3.50
CA LEU A 78 -5.40 6.63 -3.71
C LEU A 78 -4.57 5.52 -3.06
N PRO A 79 -3.43 5.13 -3.70
CA PRO A 79 -2.48 4.23 -3.07
C PRO A 79 -1.77 4.92 -1.90
N CYS A 80 -1.53 4.16 -0.83
CA CYS A 80 -0.72 4.63 0.29
C CYS A 80 0.73 4.88 -0.19
N PHE A 81 1.20 6.13 -0.03
CA PHE A 81 2.55 6.53 -0.40
C PHE A 81 3.63 5.67 0.27
N ILE A 82 3.49 5.41 1.58
CA ILE A 82 4.47 4.62 2.35
C ILE A 82 4.55 3.19 1.84
N HIS A 83 3.41 2.58 1.53
CA HIS A 83 3.40 1.24 0.95
C HIS A 83 4.04 1.22 -0.44
N THR A 84 3.78 2.23 -1.25
CA THR A 84 4.40 2.38 -2.58
C THR A 84 5.92 2.50 -2.47
N LEU A 85 6.42 3.33 -1.56
CA LEU A 85 7.85 3.45 -1.29
C LEU A 85 8.45 2.11 -0.83
N GLN A 86 7.75 1.38 0.03
CA GLN A 86 8.18 0.06 0.50
C GLN A 86 8.27 -0.96 -0.65
N LEU A 87 7.35 -0.92 -1.61
CA LEU A 87 7.41 -1.76 -2.82
C LEU A 87 8.62 -1.39 -3.68
N VAL A 88 8.86 -0.09 -3.90
CA VAL A 88 10.04 0.39 -4.66
C VAL A 88 11.34 -0.09 -4.03
N VAL A 89 11.47 0.03 -2.70
CA VAL A 89 12.66 -0.46 -1.97
C VAL A 89 12.81 -1.97 -2.13
N LYS A 90 11.72 -2.72 -1.98
CA LYS A 90 11.73 -4.19 -2.16
C LYS A 90 12.18 -4.56 -3.57
N ASP A 91 11.56 -3.97 -4.59
CA ASP A 91 11.84 -4.28 -5.99
C ASP A 91 13.28 -3.90 -6.36
N GLY A 92 13.80 -2.80 -5.80
CA GLY A 92 15.21 -2.41 -5.95
C GLY A 92 16.18 -3.42 -5.33
N LEU A 93 15.87 -3.92 -4.11
CA LEU A 93 16.68 -4.93 -3.43
C LEU A 93 16.64 -6.29 -4.15
N ASP A 94 15.49 -6.67 -4.71
CA ASP A 94 15.31 -7.92 -5.45
C ASP A 94 15.95 -7.86 -6.85
N GLY A 95 15.90 -6.70 -7.50
CA GLY A 95 16.48 -6.43 -8.81
C GLY A 95 18.01 -6.45 -8.83
N SER A 96 18.67 -6.01 -7.75
CA SER A 96 20.13 -6.07 -7.64
C SER A 96 20.62 -7.48 -7.24
N GLY A 97 21.46 -8.08 -8.09
CA GLY A 97 21.92 -9.46 -7.91
C GLY A 97 22.74 -9.68 -6.63
N CYS A 98 23.61 -8.71 -6.28
CA CYS A 98 24.45 -8.81 -5.09
C CYS A 98 23.62 -8.64 -3.80
N THR A 99 22.68 -7.71 -3.75
CA THR A 99 21.79 -7.51 -2.60
C THR A 99 20.88 -8.70 -2.41
N ARG A 100 20.26 -9.22 -3.48
CA ARG A 100 19.43 -10.42 -3.41
C ARG A 100 20.20 -11.62 -2.83
N SER A 101 21.43 -11.85 -3.29
CA SER A 101 22.26 -12.94 -2.77
C SER A 101 22.63 -12.74 -1.29
N ALA A 102 23.01 -11.52 -0.89
CA ALA A 102 23.31 -11.20 0.50
C ALA A 102 22.07 -11.39 1.40
N MET A 103 20.92 -10.88 0.99
CA MET A 103 19.65 -11.01 1.71
C MET A 103 19.23 -12.48 1.87
N ALA A 104 19.48 -13.32 0.87
CA ALA A 104 19.22 -14.75 0.96
C ALA A 104 20.05 -15.42 2.06
N LYS A 105 21.36 -15.11 2.14
CA LYS A 105 22.24 -15.61 3.20
C LYS A 105 21.82 -15.11 4.59
N VAL A 106 21.50 -13.83 4.71
CA VAL A 106 21.00 -13.26 5.97
C VAL A 106 19.70 -13.96 6.40
N THR A 107 18.79 -14.19 5.48
CA THR A 107 17.53 -14.91 5.75
C THR A 107 17.80 -16.34 6.21
N GLU A 108 18.79 -17.02 5.64
CA GLU A 108 19.18 -18.36 6.05
C GLU A 108 19.79 -18.38 7.46
N ILE A 109 20.67 -17.42 7.77
CA ILE A 109 21.23 -17.25 9.13
C ILE A 109 20.10 -17.00 10.14
N ALA A 110 19.15 -16.12 9.81
CA ALA A 110 17.98 -15.86 10.65
C ALA A 110 17.13 -17.13 10.86
N LYS A 111 16.96 -17.96 9.83
CA LYS A 111 16.26 -19.25 9.98
C LYS A 111 17.03 -20.20 10.90
N LEU A 112 18.35 -20.28 10.74
CA LEU A 112 19.20 -21.15 11.56
C LEU A 112 19.24 -20.67 13.01
N SER A 113 19.24 -19.37 13.28
CA SER A 113 19.21 -18.84 14.66
C SER A 113 17.96 -19.24 15.44
N HIS A 114 16.84 -19.51 14.75
CA HIS A 114 15.61 -19.98 15.40
C HIS A 114 15.48 -21.50 15.45
N LYS A 115 16.24 -22.25 14.65
CA LYS A 115 16.11 -23.71 14.51
C LYS A 115 17.29 -24.51 15.06
N SER A 116 18.47 -23.89 15.18
CA SER A 116 19.72 -24.55 15.55
C SER A 116 20.22 -24.03 16.89
N ILE A 117 20.30 -24.92 17.87
CA ILE A 117 20.78 -24.61 19.23
C ILE A 117 22.22 -24.06 19.20
N PRO A 118 23.20 -24.69 18.50
CA PRO A 118 24.57 -24.16 18.47
C PRO A 118 24.67 -22.75 17.87
N VAL A 119 23.85 -22.44 16.86
CA VAL A 119 23.83 -21.11 16.22
C VAL A 119 23.17 -20.08 17.14
N ALA A 120 22.07 -20.46 17.80
CA ALA A 120 21.40 -19.61 18.77
C ALA A 120 22.29 -19.26 19.96
N GLU A 121 22.98 -20.25 20.53
CA GLU A 121 23.95 -20.07 21.62
C GLU A 121 25.08 -19.12 21.19
N LYS A 122 25.64 -19.33 19.99
CA LYS A 122 26.72 -18.47 19.48
C LYS A 122 26.27 -17.03 19.28
N LEU A 123 25.07 -16.80 18.76
CA LEU A 123 24.51 -15.45 18.62
C LEU A 123 24.23 -14.80 19.99
N GLN A 124 23.80 -15.59 20.96
CA GLN A 124 23.58 -15.12 22.32
C GLN A 124 24.88 -14.69 23.01
N GLU A 125 26.02 -15.35 22.75
CA GLU A 125 27.34 -14.89 23.22
C GLU A 125 27.66 -13.46 22.76
N PHE A 126 27.27 -13.11 21.53
CA PHE A 126 27.42 -11.76 20.97
C PHE A 126 26.27 -10.81 21.33
N LYS A 127 25.29 -11.25 22.13
CA LYS A 127 24.04 -10.52 22.44
C LYS A 127 23.25 -10.12 21.18
N LEU A 128 23.40 -10.89 20.11
CA LEU A 128 22.70 -10.69 18.85
C LEU A 128 21.45 -11.56 18.80
N SER A 129 20.36 -11.01 18.27
CA SER A 129 19.12 -11.75 18.02
C SER A 129 18.56 -11.30 16.68
N ILE A 130 18.66 -12.17 15.68
CA ILE A 130 18.25 -11.86 14.31
C ILE A 130 16.76 -12.13 14.18
N LEU A 131 16.00 -11.14 13.74
CA LEU A 131 14.57 -11.29 13.47
C LEU A 131 14.36 -11.76 12.04
N LEU A 132 13.53 -12.79 11.85
CA LEU A 132 13.09 -13.19 10.51
C LEU A 132 12.31 -12.06 9.84
N ALA A 133 12.66 -11.77 8.59
CA ALA A 133 11.92 -10.84 7.77
C ALA A 133 10.50 -11.38 7.54
N VAL A 134 9.49 -10.59 7.91
CA VAL A 134 8.08 -10.89 7.71
C VAL A 134 7.54 -10.02 6.60
N ILE A 135 6.96 -10.62 5.57
CA ILE A 135 6.47 -9.92 4.37
C ILE A 135 5.38 -8.87 4.72
N THR A 136 4.58 -9.13 5.76
CA THR A 136 3.48 -8.26 6.18
C THR A 136 3.91 -7.12 7.11
N ARG A 137 5.16 -7.08 7.57
CA ARG A 137 5.65 -6.04 8.49
C ARG A 137 6.55 -5.06 7.73
N TRP A 138 6.18 -3.78 7.72
CA TRP A 138 6.96 -2.74 7.06
C TRP A 138 8.41 -2.72 7.55
N ASN A 139 9.35 -2.48 6.64
CA ASN A 139 10.79 -2.44 6.91
C ASN A 139 11.39 -3.73 7.51
N SER A 140 10.74 -4.89 7.38
CA SER A 140 11.25 -6.13 7.96
C SER A 140 12.63 -6.52 7.41
N GLN A 141 12.88 -6.28 6.11
CA GLN A 141 14.18 -6.49 5.48
C GLN A 141 15.28 -5.63 6.13
N PHE A 142 15.00 -4.34 6.37
CA PHE A 142 15.92 -3.43 7.05
C PHE A 142 16.23 -3.91 8.47
N ILE A 143 15.18 -4.25 9.23
CA ILE A 143 15.32 -4.74 10.62
C ILE A 143 16.17 -6.01 10.68
N THR A 144 16.05 -6.90 9.69
CA THR A 144 16.83 -8.14 9.64
C THR A 144 18.31 -7.88 9.40
N VAL A 145 18.69 -6.83 8.65
CA VAL A 145 20.11 -6.52 8.34
C VAL A 145 20.75 -5.48 9.26
N SER A 146 19.96 -4.75 10.04
CA SER A 146 20.43 -3.63 10.86
C SER A 146 20.91 -4.01 12.27
N LYS A 147 21.13 -5.30 12.54
CA LYS A 147 21.56 -5.83 13.86
C LYS A 147 22.94 -6.44 13.79
#